data_AF-A0AAJ3G078-F1
#
_entry.id   AF-A0AAJ3G078-F1
#
_cell.length_a   1.000
_cell.length_b   1.000
_cell.length_c   1.000
_cell.angle_alpha   90.00
_cell.angle_beta   90.00
_cell.angle_gamma   90.00
#
_symmetry.space_group_name_H-M   'P 1'
#
loop_
_entity.id
_entity.type
_entity.pdbx_description
1 polymer ?
#
loop_
_entity_poly.entity_id
_entity_poly.type
_entity_poly.pdbx_seq_one_letter_code
_entity_poly.pdbx_strand_id
1 'polypeptide(L)'
;MRGIVMLVGMVAFFSTAAFADTDVKKEVIDRCKSQMGTYGAAMVKACVDQDLDAVAAINKIPDKYKPTVARCMKQMRSYGFAMVKACADQDIEAEKALSEY
;
A
#
# COMPACT_ATOMS: atom_id res chain seq x y z
N MET A 1 -32.72 46.18 -16.69
CA MET A 1 -33.09 44.85 -16.17
C MET A 1 -32.90 43.82 -17.26
N ARG A 2 -31.94 42.90 -17.08
CA ARG A 2 -31.91 41.50 -17.55
C ARG A 2 -30.49 40.97 -17.33
N GLY A 3 -30.23 40.62 -16.06
CA GLY A 3 -28.99 39.96 -15.66
C GLY A 3 -29.04 38.49 -16.08
N ILE A 4 -28.00 38.07 -16.79
CA ILE A 4 -27.75 36.67 -17.14
C ILE A 4 -27.26 35.98 -15.87
N VAL A 5 -28.07 35.08 -15.33
CA VAL A 5 -27.67 34.18 -14.25
C VAL A 5 -26.93 33.00 -14.88
N MET A 6 -25.60 33.07 -14.93
CA MET A 6 -24.76 31.90 -15.17
C MET A 6 -24.72 31.06 -13.89
N LEU A 7 -25.52 30.00 -13.86
CA LEU A 7 -25.39 28.90 -12.90
C LEU A 7 -24.11 28.11 -13.24
N VAL A 8 -23.01 28.45 -12.58
CA VAL A 8 -21.79 27.63 -12.57
C VAL A 8 -22.07 26.44 -11.68
N GLY A 9 -22.38 25.30 -12.32
CA GLY A 9 -22.53 24.01 -11.66
C GLY A 9 -21.22 23.61 -10.99
N MET A 10 -21.19 23.66 -9.67
CA MET A 10 -20.10 23.18 -8.84
C MET A 10 -20.14 21.65 -8.86
N VAL A 11 -19.34 21.03 -9.73
CA VAL A 11 -19.18 19.58 -9.80
C VAL A 11 -18.41 19.14 -8.56
N ALA A 12 -19.10 18.52 -7.61
CA ALA A 12 -18.48 17.97 -6.42
C ALA A 12 -17.59 16.77 -6.81
N PHE A 13 -16.28 17.01 -6.85
CA PHE A 13 -15.25 15.97 -6.91
C PHE A 13 -15.23 15.22 -5.56
N PHE A 14 -16.10 14.23 -5.40
CA PHE A 14 -15.98 13.29 -4.28
C PHE A 14 -14.78 12.38 -4.52
N SER A 15 -13.76 12.59 -3.68
CA SER A 15 -12.47 11.91 -3.73
C SER A 15 -12.61 10.40 -3.52
N THR A 16 -12.22 9.61 -4.52
CA THR A 16 -12.23 8.13 -4.53
C THR A 16 -11.10 7.49 -3.70
N ALA A 17 -10.22 8.28 -3.09
CA ALA A 17 -9.02 7.78 -2.41
C ALA A 17 -9.28 7.06 -1.07
N ALA A 18 -10.41 7.31 -0.40
CA ALA A 18 -10.65 6.77 0.96
C ALA A 18 -10.96 5.25 1.01
N PHE A 19 -11.36 4.67 -0.12
CA PHE A 19 -11.79 3.26 -0.17
C PHE A 19 -10.61 2.29 -0.16
N ALA A 20 -9.51 2.64 -0.84
CA ALA A 20 -8.34 1.76 -0.95
C ALA A 20 -7.64 1.49 0.39
N ASP A 21 -7.54 2.49 1.27
CA ASP A 21 -6.91 2.34 2.59
C ASP A 21 -7.70 1.43 3.53
N THR A 22 -9.04 1.47 3.43
CA THR A 22 -9.91 0.65 4.29
C THR A 22 -9.81 -0.83 3.91
N ASP A 23 -9.77 -1.12 2.62
CA ASP A 23 -9.69 -2.49 2.11
C ASP A 23 -8.34 -3.15 2.45
N VAL A 24 -7.23 -2.43 2.30
CA VAL A 24 -5.89 -2.93 2.66
C VAL A 24 -5.80 -3.21 4.17
N LYS A 25 -6.31 -2.30 5.01
CA LYS A 25 -6.27 -2.51 6.46
C LYS A 25 -7.07 -3.74 6.88
N LYS A 26 -8.25 -3.95 6.27
CA LYS A 26 -9.07 -5.14 6.52
C LYS A 26 -8.33 -6.42 6.12
N GLU A 27 -7.76 -6.45 4.92
CA GLU A 27 -6.96 -7.58 4.43
C GLU A 27 -5.81 -7.93 5.40
N VAL A 28 -5.04 -6.93 5.84
CA VAL A 28 -3.93 -7.11 6.79
C VAL A 28 -4.42 -7.70 8.10
N ILE A 29 -5.50 -7.16 8.68
CA ILE A 29 -6.08 -7.66 9.93
C ILE A 29 -6.54 -9.11 9.77
N ASP A 30 -7.28 -9.41 8.70
CA ASP A 30 -7.84 -10.75 8.48
C ASP A 30 -6.71 -11.78 8.29
N ARG A 31 -5.65 -11.45 7.54
CA ARG A 31 -4.49 -12.32 7.37
C ARG A 31 -3.72 -12.52 8.68
N CYS A 32 -3.41 -11.44 9.41
CA CYS A 32 -2.67 -11.52 10.67
C CYS A 32 -3.45 -12.28 11.74
N LYS A 33 -4.78 -12.16 11.80
CA LYS A 33 -5.61 -13.00 12.68
C LYS A 33 -5.52 -14.48 12.31
N SER A 34 -5.57 -14.79 11.01
CA SER A 34 -5.45 -16.17 10.51
C SER A 34 -4.09 -16.79 10.85
N GLN A 35 -2.99 -16.05 10.62
CA GLN A 35 -1.64 -16.57 10.80
C GLN A 35 -1.15 -16.53 12.26
N MET A 36 -1.51 -15.49 13.00
CA MET A 36 -0.95 -15.22 14.34
C MET A 36 -1.94 -15.40 15.48
N GLY A 37 -3.22 -15.67 15.20
CA GLY A 37 -4.29 -15.71 16.20
C GLY A 37 -4.07 -16.73 17.31
N THR A 38 -3.45 -17.87 16.99
CA THR A 38 -3.11 -18.93 17.96
C THR A 38 -2.04 -18.51 18.98
N TYR A 39 -1.22 -17.50 18.65
CA TYR A 39 -0.17 -16.98 19.52
C TYR A 39 -0.63 -15.79 20.39
N GLY A 40 -1.92 -15.44 20.30
CA GLY A 40 -2.54 -14.40 21.12
C GLY A 40 -2.59 -13.01 20.47
N ALA A 41 -3.40 -12.13 21.06
CA ALA A 41 -3.73 -10.83 20.49
C ALA A 41 -2.52 -9.89 20.31
N ALA A 42 -1.52 -10.01 21.20
CA ALA A 42 -0.28 -9.22 21.09
C ALA A 42 0.48 -9.54 19.79
N MET A 43 0.55 -10.82 19.41
CA MET A 43 1.23 -11.25 18.18
C MET A 43 0.45 -10.83 16.93
N VAL A 44 -0.88 -10.89 16.97
CA VAL A 44 -1.73 -10.36 15.89
C VAL A 44 -1.50 -8.86 15.73
N LYS A 45 -1.47 -8.09 16.82
CA LYS A 45 -1.22 -6.64 16.77
C LYS A 45 0.14 -6.32 16.16
N ALA A 46 1.20 -7.00 16.61
CA ALA A 46 2.55 -6.80 16.07
C ALA A 46 2.61 -7.08 14.55
N CYS A 47 1.95 -8.15 14.09
CA CYS A 47 1.84 -8.47 12.66
C CYS A 47 1.12 -7.35 11.88
N VAL A 48 -0.01 -6.85 12.40
CA VAL A 48 -0.78 -5.77 11.75
C VAL A 48 0.03 -4.48 11.69
N ASP A 49 0.66 -4.09 12.79
CA ASP A 49 1.47 -2.88 12.86
C ASP A 49 2.62 -2.93 11.84
N GLN A 50 3.36 -4.05 11.82
CA GLN A 50 4.46 -4.26 10.88
C GLN A 50 4.02 -4.16 9.41
N ASP A 51 2.87 -4.73 9.07
CA ASP A 51 2.39 -4.70 7.69
C ASP A 51 1.87 -3.32 7.27
N LEU A 52 1.22 -2.59 8.18
CA LEU A 52 0.76 -1.22 7.90
C LEU A 52 1.96 -0.26 7.75
N ASP A 53 3.00 -0.41 8.57
CA ASP A 53 4.26 0.33 8.40
C ASP A 53 4.91 0.00 7.04
N ALA A 54 4.86 -1.26 6.62
CA ALA A 54 5.37 -1.67 5.32
C ALA A 54 4.56 -1.06 4.16
N VAL A 55 3.22 -1.02 4.25
CA VAL A 55 2.36 -0.33 3.27
C VAL A 55 2.75 1.15 3.16
N ALA A 56 2.90 1.83 4.29
CA ALA A 56 3.29 3.24 4.33
C ALA A 56 4.68 3.47 3.71
N ALA A 57 5.62 2.54 3.90
CA ALA A 57 6.94 2.61 3.28
C ALA A 57 6.92 2.32 1.79
N ILE A 58 6.14 1.32 1.33
CA ILE A 58 5.95 1.00 -0.10
C ILE A 58 5.41 2.23 -0.85
N ASN A 59 4.45 2.95 -0.27
CA ASN A 59 3.88 4.17 -0.85
C ASN A 59 4.89 5.32 -1.00
N LYS A 60 6.04 5.27 -0.32
CA LYS A 60 7.12 6.24 -0.42
C LYS A 60 8.21 5.84 -1.42
N ILE A 61 8.15 4.63 -1.98
CA ILE A 61 9.12 4.18 -2.99
C ILE A 61 8.96 5.06 -4.25
N PRO A 62 10.06 5.59 -4.82
CA PRO A 62 9.98 6.47 -5.99
C PRO A 62 9.26 5.84 -7.18
N ASP A 63 8.52 6.66 -7.92
CA ASP A 63 7.71 6.25 -9.07
C ASP A 63 8.45 5.43 -10.13
N LYS A 64 9.75 5.69 -10.32
CA LYS A 64 10.60 4.93 -11.25
C LYS A 64 10.66 3.43 -10.94
N TYR A 65 10.42 3.04 -9.68
CA TYR A 65 10.41 1.64 -9.24
C TYR A 65 9.00 1.04 -9.12
N LYS A 66 7.96 1.74 -9.60
CA LYS A 66 6.59 1.20 -9.64
C LYS A 66 6.48 -0.18 -10.30
N PRO A 67 7.18 -0.49 -11.41
CA PRO A 67 7.17 -1.83 -11.99
C PRO A 67 7.71 -2.90 -11.03
N THR A 68 8.80 -2.60 -10.32
CA THR A 68 9.39 -3.48 -9.31
C THR A 68 8.43 -3.72 -8.15
N VAL A 69 7.82 -2.65 -7.61
CA VAL A 69 6.80 -2.75 -6.56
C VAL A 69 5.59 -3.58 -7.02
N ALA A 70 5.10 -3.35 -8.24
CA ALA A 70 3.96 -4.11 -8.79
C ALA A 70 4.28 -5.60 -8.93
N ARG A 71 5.49 -5.95 -9.37
CA ARG A 71 5.94 -7.35 -9.46
C ARG A 71 6.04 -7.99 -8.08
N CYS A 72 6.67 -7.31 -7.11
CA CYS A 72 6.76 -7.78 -5.73
C CYS A 72 5.38 -7.91 -5.07
N MET A 73 4.45 -7.00 -5.35
CA MET A 73 3.06 -7.09 -4.87
C MET A 73 2.38 -8.35 -5.40
N LYS A 74 2.56 -8.68 -6.69
CA LYS A 74 2.01 -9.90 -7.29
C LYS A 74 2.60 -11.18 -6.67
N GLN A 75 3.88 -11.17 -6.33
CA GLN A 75 4.59 -12.37 -5.86
C GLN A 75 4.48 -12.58 -4.34
N MET A 76 4.44 -11.50 -3.57
CA MET A 76 4.68 -11.56 -2.12
C MET A 76 3.49 -11.16 -1.24
N ARG A 77 2.43 -10.53 -1.78
CA ARG A 77 1.32 -9.98 -0.97
C ARG A 77 0.63 -11.02 -0.08
N SER A 78 0.52 -12.27 -0.53
CA SER A 78 -0.04 -13.36 0.28
C SER A 78 0.75 -13.66 1.56
N TYR A 79 2.04 -13.33 1.59
CA TYR A 79 2.91 -13.54 2.75
C TYR A 79 2.96 -12.33 3.70
N GLY A 80 2.66 -11.12 3.22
CA GLY A 80 2.94 -9.91 3.99
C GLY A 80 3.26 -8.71 3.13
N PHE A 81 2.74 -7.53 3.49
CA PHE A 81 3.29 -6.28 2.95
C PHE A 81 4.72 -6.06 3.43
N ALA A 82 5.09 -6.57 4.61
CA ALA A 82 6.50 -6.63 5.03
C ALA A 82 7.38 -7.39 4.02
N MET A 83 6.87 -8.52 3.49
CA MET A 83 7.58 -9.30 2.47
C MET A 83 7.61 -8.60 1.11
N VAL A 84 6.53 -7.90 0.74
CA VAL A 84 6.51 -7.06 -0.49
C VAL A 84 7.56 -5.96 -0.39
N LYS A 85 7.66 -5.27 0.76
CA LYS A 85 8.67 -4.23 0.98
C LYS A 85 10.08 -4.79 0.87
N ALA A 86 10.36 -5.90 1.55
CA ALA A 86 11.68 -6.54 1.48
C ALA A 86 12.07 -6.92 0.04
N CYS A 87 11.13 -7.52 -0.72
CA CYS A 87 11.33 -7.82 -2.14
C CYS A 87 11.66 -6.56 -2.94
N ALA A 88 10.89 -5.47 -2.76
CA ALA A 88 11.10 -4.25 -3.52
C ALA A 88 12.45 -3.60 -3.17
N ASP A 89 12.81 -3.52 -1.89
CA ASP A 89 14.07 -2.95 -1.44
C ASP A 89 15.27 -3.71 -2.02
N GLN A 90 15.25 -5.04 -1.93
CA GLN A 90 16.32 -5.91 -2.41
C GLN A 90 16.50 -5.81 -3.93
N ASP A 91 15.41 -5.78 -4.70
CA ASP A 91 15.50 -5.64 -6.14
C ASP A 91 15.99 -4.26 -6.57
N ILE A 92 15.55 -3.21 -5.89
CA ILE A 92 16.01 -1.83 -6.15
C ILE A 92 17.51 -1.71 -5.84
N GLU A 93 17.96 -2.31 -4.75
CA GLU A 93 19.38 -2.37 -4.40
C GLU A 93 20.19 -3.14 -5.46
N ALA A 94 19.71 -4.30 -5.89
CA ALA A 94 20.34 -5.10 -6.94
C ALA A 94 20.41 -4.35 -8.28
N GLU A 95 19.32 -3.68 -8.70
CA GLU A 95 19.30 -2.87 -9.92
C GLU A 95 20.34 -1.75 -9.88
N LYS A 96 20.47 -1.05 -8.74
CA LYS A 96 21.49 -0.02 -8.54
C LYS A 96 22.89 -0.60 -8.64
N ALA A 97 23.16 -1.70 -7.94
CA ALA A 97 24.47 -2.36 -7.96
C ALA A 97 24.84 -2.83 -9.38
N LEU A 98 23.89 -3.39 -10.13
CA LEU A 98 24.10 -3.82 -11.51
C LEU A 98 24.36 -2.67 -12.49
N SER A 99 23.93 -1.44 -12.17
CA SER A 99 24.22 -0.26 -13.00
C SER A 99 25.67 0.25 -12.86
N GLU A 100 26.41 -0.25 -11.87
CA GLU A 100 27.81 0.11 -11.60
C GLU A 100 28.82 -0.90 -12.17
N TYR A 101 28.36 -2.02 -12.74
CA TYR A 101 29.18 -3.02 -13.45
C TYR A 101 29.40 -2.62 -14.91
#